data_AF-A0A1F9VDN9-F1
#
_entry.id   AF-A0A1F9VDN9-F1
#
_cell.length_a   1.000
_cell.length_b   1.000
_cell.length_c   1.000
_cell.angle_alpha   90.00
_cell.angle_beta   90.00
_cell.angle_gamma   90.00
#
_symmetry.space_group_name_H-M   'P 1'
#
loop_
_entity.id
_entity.type
_entity.pdbx_description
1 polymer ?
#
loop_
_entity_poly.entity_id
_entity_poly.type
_entity_poly.pdbx_seq_one_letter_code
_entity_poly.pdbx_strand_id
1 'polypeptide(L)'
;MPEPSEQTSVTRLSTLPLIAVRDVVVFPHMSLPLSVGRVKSIRALEEAMSGPKMVLAVAQRDARVEDPQEKEVYHLGTLCEIVQYLKMPDGSLKVFLQGIVRAQADRLFFAADKNCWFAEVSYPSEAWKDSVELKVLVKQIHLAFEEYARIGRRVPQDLVLSLQQMMPSPSRFADTIAAHLNVPVPEKQKLLESAAIKARLEQILTLLKGEIEILNLEGKIHSRVRTQISKSQKEYYLNEQMKAIQKELRQKDDTAKEIDELRVKVKRAKMPKPAEEACDKEISRLEKMMPFSPEATVCRTYLDWMISLPWSRRTKDRIDLERARRILDEDHFGLKKAKERILEYLAVRKFTKRLKGPILCFVGPPGVGKTSLGLSIARALGREFVRMSLGGVRDEAEIRGHRRTYIGSLPGRVIKSMKRVKSKNPVFLLDEIDKMGVDWRGDPAAALLEVLDPEQNSTFVDHYLDTEFDLSEVLFICTANTLHGIPVSLQDRMEMIRFSGYTEMEKVFIVKKYLLPKLLVEHGLKRGQVKIDDAAIIRVIREYTQEAGVRNVQREAASLVRKGVKALVEKKKPS
;
A
#
# COMPACT_ATOMS: atom_id res chain seq x y z
N MET A 1 -50.05 19.90 -39.30
CA MET A 1 -48.88 20.80 -39.40
C MET A 1 -47.81 20.19 -38.51
N PRO A 2 -46.64 19.76 -39.01
CA PRO A 2 -45.59 19.27 -38.13
C PRO A 2 -44.95 20.48 -37.43
N GLU A 3 -45.00 20.49 -36.11
CA GLU A 3 -44.28 21.46 -35.28
C GLU A 3 -42.77 21.34 -35.52
N PRO A 4 -42.03 22.46 -35.48
CA PRO A 4 -40.62 22.49 -35.82
C PRO A 4 -39.83 21.71 -34.77
N SER A 5 -39.05 20.73 -35.22
CA SER A 5 -38.01 20.08 -34.43
C SER A 5 -37.14 21.15 -33.75
N GLU A 6 -37.03 21.13 -32.43
CA GLU A 6 -36.00 21.86 -31.68
C GLU A 6 -34.63 21.41 -32.17
N GLN A 7 -34.16 22.00 -33.26
CA GLN A 7 -32.79 21.93 -33.70
C GLN A 7 -31.99 22.81 -32.75
N THR A 8 -31.44 22.21 -31.70
CA THR A 8 -30.33 22.82 -30.98
C THR A 8 -29.27 23.14 -32.04
N SER A 9 -28.96 24.43 -32.20
CA SER A 9 -28.01 24.94 -33.18
C SER A 9 -26.58 24.57 -32.77
N VAL A 10 -26.26 23.28 -32.82
CA VAL A 10 -24.91 22.77 -32.63
C VAL A 10 -24.11 23.17 -33.86
N THR A 11 -23.04 23.95 -33.67
CA THR A 11 -22.06 24.25 -34.72
C THR A 11 -21.49 22.92 -35.22
N ARG A 12 -21.98 22.46 -36.37
CA ARG A 12 -21.50 21.23 -37.03
C ARG A 12 -20.13 21.52 -37.62
N LEU A 13 -19.09 21.11 -36.91
CA LEU A 13 -17.71 21.28 -37.32
C LEU A 13 -17.36 20.19 -38.32
N SER A 14 -16.67 20.53 -39.39
CA SER A 14 -16.24 19.56 -40.42
C SER A 14 -15.03 18.75 -39.98
N THR A 15 -14.23 19.26 -39.05
CA THR A 15 -13.00 18.61 -38.58
C THR A 15 -12.85 18.77 -37.07
N LEU A 16 -12.56 17.68 -36.37
CA LEU A 16 -12.48 17.64 -34.90
C LEU A 16 -11.26 16.86 -34.41
N PRO A 17 -10.63 17.28 -33.30
CA PRO A 17 -9.71 16.42 -32.56
C PRO A 17 -10.41 15.15 -32.09
N LEU A 18 -9.71 14.02 -32.16
CA LEU A 18 -10.23 12.69 -31.84
C LEU A 18 -9.55 12.13 -30.59
N ILE A 19 -10.36 11.57 -29.70
CA ILE A 19 -9.90 10.75 -28.57
C ILE A 19 -10.46 9.34 -28.66
N ALA A 20 -9.59 8.36 -28.43
CA ALA A 20 -9.96 6.96 -28.40
C ALA A 20 -10.15 6.51 -26.94
N VAL A 21 -11.39 6.16 -26.59
CA VAL A 21 -11.80 5.80 -25.22
C VAL A 21 -11.76 4.28 -25.04
N ARG A 22 -11.23 3.83 -23.90
CA ARG A 22 -11.11 2.41 -23.53
C ARG A 22 -12.33 1.94 -22.74
N ASP A 23 -12.75 0.70 -23.01
CA ASP A 23 -13.78 -0.04 -22.26
C ASP A 23 -15.17 0.63 -22.13
N VAL A 24 -15.43 1.70 -22.88
CA VAL A 24 -16.69 2.43 -22.84
C VAL A 24 -17.01 3.08 -24.20
N VAL A 25 -18.30 3.09 -24.53
CA VAL A 25 -18.89 3.82 -25.65
C VAL A 25 -19.61 5.03 -25.07
N VAL A 26 -19.26 6.24 -25.50
CA VAL A 26 -19.94 7.47 -25.07
C VAL A 26 -21.19 7.66 -25.90
N PHE A 27 -22.35 7.77 -25.26
CA PHE A 27 -23.63 8.06 -25.92
C PHE A 27 -23.98 9.55 -25.83
N PRO A 28 -24.83 10.08 -26.74
CA PRO A 28 -25.43 11.40 -26.58
C PRO A 28 -26.09 11.56 -25.20
N HIS A 29 -25.99 12.77 -24.63
CA HIS A 29 -26.47 13.14 -23.29
C HIS A 29 -25.82 12.43 -22.10
N MET A 30 -24.85 11.52 -22.34
CA MET A 30 -24.08 10.88 -21.29
C MET A 30 -23.00 11.83 -20.75
N SER A 31 -22.89 11.95 -19.43
CA SER A 31 -21.76 12.60 -18.76
C SER A 31 -20.77 11.54 -18.28
N LEU A 32 -19.53 11.60 -18.75
CA LEU A 32 -18.51 10.60 -18.46
C LEU A 32 -17.23 11.26 -17.91
N PRO A 33 -16.86 11.02 -16.64
CA PRO A 33 -15.52 11.35 -16.15
C PRO A 33 -14.48 10.41 -16.76
N LEU A 34 -13.45 10.99 -17.38
CA LEU A 34 -12.33 10.24 -17.95
C LEU A 34 -10.99 10.73 -17.37
N SER A 35 -10.10 9.78 -17.10
CA SER A 35 -8.69 10.05 -16.84
C SER A 35 -7.88 9.70 -18.08
N VAL A 36 -7.15 10.69 -18.60
CA VAL A 36 -6.42 10.61 -19.87
C VAL A 36 -4.93 10.79 -19.59
N GLY A 37 -4.15 9.73 -19.83
CA GLY A 37 -2.69 9.73 -19.65
C GLY A 37 -1.88 9.63 -20.94
N ARG A 38 -2.51 9.35 -22.08
CA ARG A 38 -1.80 9.17 -23.36
C ARG A 38 -1.47 10.53 -23.98
N VAL A 39 -0.21 10.71 -24.37
CA VAL A 39 0.30 11.96 -24.95
C VAL A 39 -0.57 12.45 -26.12
N LYS A 40 -0.91 11.60 -27.09
CA LYS A 40 -1.74 11.97 -28.24
C LYS A 40 -3.16 12.42 -27.85
N SER A 41 -3.77 11.77 -26.86
CA SER A 41 -5.11 12.12 -26.38
C SER A 41 -5.11 13.38 -25.52
N ILE A 42 -4.05 13.60 -24.73
CA ILE A 42 -3.82 14.86 -24.01
C ILE A 42 -3.71 16.01 -25.00
N ARG A 43 -2.92 15.85 -26.08
CA ARG A 43 -2.78 16.86 -27.14
C ARG A 43 -4.10 17.13 -27.88
N ALA A 44 -4.89 16.09 -28.17
CA ALA A 44 -6.22 16.26 -28.78
C ALA A 44 -7.16 17.10 -27.89
N LEU A 45 -7.11 16.88 -26.57
CA LEU A 45 -7.90 17.66 -25.60
C LEU A 45 -7.40 19.10 -25.47
N GLU A 46 -6.08 19.31 -25.42
CA GLU A 46 -5.47 20.65 -25.41
C GLU A 46 -5.87 21.45 -26.66
N GLU A 47 -5.81 20.83 -27.83
CA GLU A 47 -6.25 21.44 -29.10
C GLU A 47 -7.75 21.77 -29.11
N ALA A 48 -8.59 20.86 -28.63
CA ALA A 48 -10.03 21.10 -28.50
C ALA A 48 -10.33 22.30 -27.56
N MET A 49 -9.56 22.43 -26.48
CA MET A 49 -9.68 23.53 -25.51
C MET A 49 -9.23 24.88 -26.06
N SER A 50 -8.33 24.90 -27.06
CA SER A 50 -7.95 26.11 -27.80
C SER A 50 -9.01 26.57 -28.81
N GLY A 51 -10.01 25.73 -29.12
CA GLY A 51 -11.11 26.03 -30.04
C GLY A 51 -12.48 25.95 -29.36
N PRO A 52 -13.49 25.32 -29.98
CA PRO A 52 -14.87 25.31 -29.50
C PRO A 52 -15.13 24.34 -28.33
N LYS A 53 -14.08 23.81 -27.67
CA LYS A 53 -14.17 22.82 -26.57
C LYS A 53 -14.89 21.52 -26.96
N MET A 54 -14.86 21.20 -28.25
CA MET A 54 -15.49 20.01 -28.81
C MET A 54 -14.45 18.97 -29.21
N VAL A 55 -14.73 17.70 -28.90
CA VAL A 55 -13.87 16.56 -29.24
C VAL A 55 -14.74 15.41 -29.74
N LEU A 56 -14.24 14.64 -30.70
CA LEU A 56 -14.86 13.39 -31.10
C LEU A 56 -14.37 12.25 -30.20
N ALA A 57 -15.29 11.64 -29.45
CA ALA A 57 -14.99 10.45 -28.65
C ALA A 57 -15.40 9.19 -29.43
N VAL A 58 -14.42 8.33 -29.75
CA VAL A 58 -14.65 7.02 -30.37
C VAL A 58 -14.21 5.90 -29.44
N ALA A 59 -14.91 4.77 -29.46
CA ALA A 59 -14.50 3.59 -28.71
C ALA A 59 -13.36 2.85 -29.40
N GLN A 60 -12.54 2.16 -28.63
CA GLN A 60 -11.51 1.24 -29.12
C GLN A 60 -12.09 -0.16 -29.35
N ARG A 61 -11.60 -0.86 -30.38
CA ARG A 61 -11.97 -2.25 -30.66
C ARG A 61 -11.35 -3.22 -29.65
N ASP A 62 -10.09 -3.00 -29.29
CA ASP A 62 -9.37 -3.75 -28.26
C ASP A 62 -8.76 -2.79 -27.22
N ALA A 63 -9.20 -2.92 -25.96
CA ALA A 63 -8.74 -2.08 -24.86
C ALA A 63 -7.26 -2.29 -24.48
N ARG A 64 -6.67 -3.44 -24.87
CA ARG A 64 -5.26 -3.79 -24.59
C ARG A 64 -4.28 -2.97 -25.42
N VAL A 65 -4.72 -2.36 -26.51
CA VAL A 65 -3.87 -1.56 -27.39
C VAL A 65 -3.53 -0.22 -26.71
N GLU A 66 -2.24 0.05 -26.54
CA GLU A 66 -1.76 1.27 -25.90
C GLU A 66 -1.88 2.50 -26.78
N ASP A 67 -1.51 2.40 -28.05
CA ASP A 67 -1.57 3.50 -29.01
C ASP A 67 -2.41 3.09 -30.24
N PRO A 68 -3.74 3.26 -30.19
CA PRO A 68 -4.62 2.84 -31.26
C PRO A 68 -4.34 3.64 -32.53
N GLN A 69 -4.24 2.95 -33.67
CA GLN A 69 -4.26 3.55 -34.99
C GLN A 69 -5.70 3.54 -35.52
N GLU A 70 -5.85 4.00 -36.76
CA GLU A 70 -7.15 4.12 -37.44
C GLU A 70 -7.95 2.80 -37.46
N LYS A 71 -7.28 1.65 -37.61
CA LYS A 71 -7.95 0.34 -37.71
C LYS A 71 -8.43 -0.19 -36.36
N GLU A 72 -7.88 0.28 -35.24
CA GLU A 72 -8.21 -0.18 -33.90
C GLU A 72 -9.33 0.63 -33.23
N VAL A 73 -9.89 1.62 -33.91
CA VAL A 73 -11.04 2.42 -33.42
C VAL A 73 -12.30 2.15 -34.23
N TYR A 74 -13.45 2.52 -33.67
CA TYR A 74 -14.70 2.59 -34.42
C TYR A 74 -14.83 3.94 -35.12
N HIS A 75 -15.48 3.96 -36.28
CA HIS A 75 -15.66 5.18 -37.07
C HIS A 75 -16.86 6.01 -36.61
N LEU A 76 -17.89 5.39 -36.02
CA LEU A 76 -18.97 6.14 -35.41
C LEU A 76 -18.70 6.37 -33.92
N GLY A 77 -18.72 7.63 -33.52
CA GLY A 77 -18.57 8.07 -32.14
C GLY A 77 -19.59 9.13 -31.78
N THR A 78 -19.27 9.87 -30.72
CA THR A 78 -20.12 10.94 -30.21
C THR A 78 -19.32 12.24 -30.12
N LEU A 79 -19.87 13.31 -30.67
CA LEU A 79 -19.40 14.67 -30.44
C LEU A 79 -19.59 14.98 -28.96
N CYS A 80 -18.50 15.30 -28.27
CA CYS A 80 -18.51 15.59 -26.85
C CYS A 80 -18.01 17.00 -26.58
N GLU A 81 -18.68 17.70 -25.67
CA GLU A 81 -18.17 18.93 -25.08
C GLU A 81 -17.34 18.63 -23.84
N ILE A 82 -16.22 19.34 -23.71
CA ILE A 82 -15.36 19.29 -22.53
C ILE A 82 -15.90 20.27 -21.49
N VAL A 83 -16.64 19.74 -20.50
CA VAL A 83 -17.28 20.55 -19.45
C VAL A 83 -16.30 20.93 -18.36
N GLN A 84 -15.40 20.00 -17.98
CA GLN A 84 -14.35 20.24 -17.00
C GLN A 84 -13.01 19.68 -17.47
N TYR A 85 -11.94 20.38 -17.11
CA TYR A 85 -10.56 20.06 -17.49
C TYR A 85 -9.63 20.35 -16.31
N LEU A 86 -8.95 19.32 -15.79
CA LEU A 86 -8.01 19.45 -14.67
C LEU A 86 -6.73 18.67 -14.93
N LYS A 87 -5.58 19.35 -14.82
CA LYS A 87 -4.25 18.75 -14.94
C LYS A 87 -3.75 18.28 -13.60
N MET A 88 -3.38 17.00 -13.51
CA MET A 88 -2.87 16.38 -12.30
C MET A 88 -1.35 16.59 -12.15
N PRO A 89 -0.80 16.55 -10.91
CA PRO A 89 0.64 16.70 -10.66
C PRO A 89 1.51 15.62 -11.34
N ASP A 90 0.93 14.47 -11.65
CA ASP A 90 1.58 13.35 -12.35
C ASP A 90 1.62 13.54 -13.88
N GLY A 91 1.06 14.63 -14.40
CA GLY A 91 0.99 14.96 -15.83
C GLY A 91 -0.22 14.37 -16.56
N SER A 92 -1.07 13.59 -15.89
CA SER A 92 -2.33 13.11 -16.47
C SER A 92 -3.41 14.20 -16.45
N LEU A 93 -4.45 14.05 -17.29
CA LEU A 93 -5.61 14.93 -17.31
C LEU A 93 -6.85 14.20 -16.78
N LYS A 94 -7.62 14.85 -15.91
CA LYS A 94 -9.00 14.46 -15.63
C LYS A 94 -9.95 15.40 -16.37
N VAL A 95 -10.82 14.83 -17.20
CA VAL A 95 -11.83 15.56 -17.96
C VAL A 95 -13.22 15.01 -17.71
N PHE A 96 -14.21 15.89 -17.73
CA PHE A 96 -15.61 15.49 -17.81
C PHE A 96 -16.13 15.80 -19.21
N LEU A 97 -16.53 14.75 -19.91
CA LEU A 97 -17.10 14.85 -21.24
C LEU A 97 -18.62 14.73 -21.17
N GLN A 98 -19.31 15.57 -21.92
CA GLN A 98 -20.75 15.48 -22.14
C GLN A 98 -21.03 15.16 -23.61
N GLY A 99 -21.63 14.00 -23.87
CA GLY A 99 -22.05 13.63 -25.22
C GLY A 99 -23.16 14.56 -25.72
N ILE A 100 -23.04 15.05 -26.94
CA ILE A 100 -24.02 15.95 -27.56
C ILE A 100 -24.82 15.21 -28.63
N VAL A 101 -24.14 14.70 -29.64
CA VAL A 101 -24.76 14.09 -30.82
C VAL A 101 -23.83 13.07 -31.45
N ARG A 102 -24.38 12.09 -32.16
CA ARG A 102 -23.60 11.09 -32.90
C ARG A 102 -22.86 11.74 -34.06
N ALA A 103 -21.63 11.29 -34.30
CA ALA A 103 -20.77 11.81 -35.35
C ALA A 103 -19.99 10.66 -36.00
N GLN A 104 -20.06 10.59 -37.32
CA GLN A 104 -19.36 9.63 -38.15
C GLN A 104 -18.03 10.23 -38.58
N ALA A 105 -16.93 9.55 -38.27
CA ALA A 105 -15.61 9.88 -38.78
C ALA A 105 -15.46 9.30 -40.19
N ASP A 106 -15.62 10.15 -41.20
CA ASP A 106 -15.50 9.79 -42.62
C ASP A 106 -14.04 9.58 -43.02
N ARG A 107 -13.13 10.35 -42.41
CA ARG A 107 -11.69 10.23 -42.61
C ARG A 107 -10.94 10.53 -41.32
N LEU A 108 -10.05 9.64 -40.91
CA LEU A 108 -9.13 9.87 -39.80
C LEU A 108 -7.76 10.24 -40.35
N PHE A 109 -7.10 11.22 -39.74
CA PHE A 109 -5.73 11.56 -40.09
C PHE A 109 -4.95 12.01 -38.86
N PHE A 110 -3.65 11.73 -38.88
CA PHE A 110 -2.74 12.13 -37.81
C PHE A 110 -2.06 13.45 -38.18
N ALA A 111 -2.27 14.48 -37.37
CA ALA A 111 -1.61 15.78 -37.56
C ALA A 111 -0.24 15.75 -36.87
N ALA A 112 0.83 15.53 -37.63
CA ALA A 112 2.18 15.37 -37.10
C ALA A 112 2.70 16.63 -36.38
N ASP A 113 2.29 17.81 -36.83
CA ASP A 113 2.59 19.12 -36.23
C ASP A 113 1.94 19.30 -34.85
N LYS A 114 0.74 18.76 -34.66
CA LYS A 114 -0.02 18.85 -33.40
C LYS A 114 0.10 17.61 -32.51
N ASN A 115 0.69 16.53 -33.05
CA ASN A 115 0.89 15.24 -32.39
C ASN A 115 -0.42 14.64 -31.82
N CYS A 116 -1.52 14.79 -32.55
CA CYS A 116 -2.84 14.26 -32.18
C CYS A 116 -3.63 13.80 -33.42
N TRP A 117 -4.68 13.01 -33.16
CA TRP A 117 -5.57 12.52 -34.21
C TRP A 117 -6.70 13.51 -34.46
N PHE A 118 -7.07 13.66 -35.73
CA PHE A 118 -8.24 14.41 -36.17
C PHE A 118 -9.14 13.51 -37.02
N ALA A 119 -10.42 13.87 -37.06
CA ALA A 119 -11.40 13.25 -37.94
C ALA A 119 -12.15 14.33 -38.72
N GLU A 120 -12.34 14.10 -40.02
CA GLU A 120 -13.40 14.75 -40.79
C GLU A 120 -14.72 14.07 -40.42
N VAL A 121 -15.72 14.85 -40.02
CA VAL A 121 -16.96 14.31 -39.45
C VAL A 121 -18.20 14.70 -40.23
N SER A 122 -19.12 13.74 -40.35
CA SER A 122 -20.49 13.96 -40.75
C SER A 122 -21.44 13.58 -39.61
N TYR A 123 -22.63 14.16 -39.61
CA TYR A 123 -23.63 13.95 -38.57
C TYR A 123 -24.80 13.16 -39.17
N PRO A 124 -24.96 11.87 -38.81
CA PRO A 124 -26.07 11.06 -39.31
C PRO A 124 -27.41 11.73 -39.00
N SER A 125 -28.32 11.76 -39.98
CA SER A 125 -29.66 12.30 -39.78
C SER A 125 -30.54 11.33 -38.99
N GLU A 126 -31.30 11.87 -38.05
CA GLU A 126 -32.21 11.09 -37.19
C GLU A 126 -33.65 11.48 -37.49
N ALA A 127 -34.14 11.14 -38.68
CA ALA A 127 -35.54 11.34 -39.00
C ALA A 127 -36.34 10.08 -38.61
N TRP A 128 -37.41 10.26 -37.85
CA TRP A 128 -38.39 9.22 -37.60
C TRP A 128 -39.80 9.72 -37.85
N LYS A 129 -40.66 8.81 -38.28
CA LYS A 129 -42.10 9.08 -38.38
C LYS A 129 -42.74 8.63 -37.08
N ASP A 130 -43.48 9.52 -36.43
CA ASP A 130 -44.25 9.14 -35.26
C ASP A 130 -45.29 8.08 -35.66
N SER A 131 -45.26 6.92 -35.01
CA SER A 131 -46.12 5.79 -35.32
C SER A 131 -46.56 5.11 -34.03
N VAL A 132 -47.74 4.50 -34.06
CA VAL A 132 -48.28 3.76 -32.92
C VAL A 132 -47.31 2.66 -32.47
N GLU A 133 -46.66 1.99 -33.43
CA GLU A 133 -45.65 0.96 -33.18
C GLU A 133 -44.45 1.47 -32.36
N LEU A 134 -43.92 2.66 -32.69
CA LEU A 134 -42.81 3.25 -31.94
C LEU A 134 -43.22 3.60 -30.50
N LYS A 135 -44.42 4.16 -30.30
CA LYS A 135 -44.93 4.47 -28.96
C LYS A 135 -45.10 3.21 -28.10
N VAL A 136 -45.59 2.12 -28.71
CA VAL A 136 -45.70 0.81 -28.04
C VAL A 136 -44.32 0.29 -27.67
N LEU A 137 -43.34 0.37 -28.58
CA LEU A 137 -41.99 -0.12 -28.35
C LEU A 137 -41.28 0.65 -27.22
N VAL A 138 -41.38 1.98 -27.19
CA VAL A 138 -40.85 2.83 -26.11
C VAL A 138 -41.48 2.43 -24.76
N LYS A 139 -42.79 2.21 -24.71
CA LYS A 139 -43.47 1.75 -23.49
C LYS A 139 -43.00 0.37 -23.03
N GLN A 140 -42.80 -0.57 -23.96
CA GLN A 140 -42.28 -1.90 -23.62
C GLN A 140 -40.85 -1.84 -23.07
N ILE A 141 -40.00 -1.00 -23.66
CA ILE A 141 -38.63 -0.80 -23.20
C ILE A 141 -38.61 -0.14 -21.83
N HIS A 142 -39.48 0.86 -21.58
CA HIS A 142 -39.59 1.49 -20.26
C HIS A 142 -39.91 0.46 -19.17
N LEU A 143 -40.92 -0.39 -19.39
CA LEU A 143 -41.29 -1.45 -18.44
C LEU A 143 -40.17 -2.48 -18.25
N ALA A 144 -39.50 -2.88 -19.33
CA ALA A 144 -38.37 -3.81 -19.25
C ALA A 144 -37.19 -3.18 -18.49
N PHE A 145 -36.90 -1.89 -18.71
CA PHE A 145 -35.83 -1.18 -18.01
C PHE A 145 -36.15 -1.00 -16.52
N GLU A 146 -37.40 -0.75 -16.16
CA GLU A 146 -37.85 -0.70 -14.76
C GLU A 146 -37.67 -2.05 -14.06
N GLU A 147 -38.02 -3.16 -14.72
CA GLU A 147 -37.74 -4.51 -14.22
C GLU A 147 -36.24 -4.77 -14.08
N TYR A 148 -35.45 -4.42 -15.11
CA TYR A 148 -33.99 -4.53 -15.09
C TYR A 148 -33.36 -3.73 -13.94
N ALA A 149 -33.80 -2.49 -13.70
CA ALA A 149 -33.33 -1.64 -12.61
C ALA A 149 -33.75 -2.17 -11.22
N ARG A 150 -34.92 -2.81 -11.12
CA ARG A 150 -35.39 -3.42 -9.86
C ARG A 150 -34.58 -4.66 -9.50
N ILE A 151 -34.22 -5.48 -10.49
CA ILE A 151 -33.44 -6.71 -10.27
C ILE A 151 -31.94 -6.37 -10.12
N GLY A 152 -31.43 -5.43 -10.91
CA GLY A 152 -30.04 -4.97 -10.91
C GLY A 152 -29.79 -3.80 -9.96
N ARG A 153 -29.01 -4.02 -8.89
CA ARG A 153 -28.71 -3.01 -7.84
C ARG A 153 -27.82 -1.82 -8.26
N ARG A 154 -27.70 -1.49 -9.55
CA ARG A 154 -26.72 -0.52 -10.08
C ARG A 154 -27.33 0.70 -10.77
N VAL A 155 -28.64 0.79 -10.90
CA VAL A 155 -29.32 1.92 -11.56
C VAL A 155 -29.93 2.85 -10.49
N PRO A 156 -29.61 4.16 -10.48
CA PRO A 156 -30.25 5.13 -9.59
C PRO A 156 -31.77 5.22 -9.84
N GLN A 157 -32.59 5.28 -8.78
CA GLN A 157 -34.05 5.34 -8.91
C GLN A 157 -34.53 6.61 -9.63
N ASP A 158 -33.83 7.73 -9.43
CA ASP A 158 -34.13 9.01 -10.08
C ASP A 158 -34.02 8.93 -11.61
N LEU A 159 -33.18 8.04 -12.14
CA LEU A 159 -33.07 7.81 -13.58
C LEU A 159 -34.34 7.16 -14.15
N VAL A 160 -34.94 6.22 -13.44
CA VAL A 160 -36.17 5.54 -13.88
C VAL A 160 -37.33 6.54 -13.98
N LEU A 161 -37.41 7.48 -13.04
CA LEU A 161 -38.42 8.54 -13.04
C LEU A 161 -38.20 9.54 -14.18
N SER A 162 -36.95 9.96 -14.41
CA SER A 162 -36.63 10.90 -15.50
C SER A 162 -36.85 10.29 -16.90
N LEU A 163 -36.67 8.97 -17.07
CA LEU A 163 -36.94 8.29 -18.35
C LEU A 163 -38.41 8.36 -18.78
N GLN A 164 -39.36 8.40 -17.83
CA GLN A 164 -40.79 8.57 -18.15
C GLN A 164 -41.05 9.90 -18.85
N GLN A 165 -40.36 10.96 -18.43
CA GLN A 165 -40.48 12.29 -19.03
C GLN A 165 -39.84 12.36 -20.42
N MET A 166 -38.90 11.46 -20.74
CA MET A 166 -38.19 11.43 -22.02
C MET A 166 -38.87 10.55 -23.09
N MET A 167 -39.91 9.80 -22.75
CA MET A 167 -40.66 8.94 -23.69
C MET A 167 -41.17 9.65 -24.97
N PRO A 168 -41.56 10.95 -24.96
CA PRO A 168 -41.94 11.66 -26.18
C PRO A 168 -40.80 11.86 -27.19
N SER A 169 -39.53 11.67 -26.79
CA SER A 169 -38.35 11.76 -27.65
C SER A 169 -37.65 10.40 -27.77
N PRO A 170 -38.05 9.54 -28.74
CA PRO A 170 -37.56 8.17 -28.85
C PRO A 170 -36.04 8.06 -29.01
N SER A 171 -35.38 9.01 -29.70
CA SER A 171 -33.93 9.00 -29.88
C SER A 171 -33.19 9.23 -28.56
N ARG A 172 -33.54 10.30 -27.85
CA ARG A 172 -32.96 10.61 -26.54
C ARG A 172 -33.22 9.52 -25.52
N PHE A 173 -34.43 8.94 -25.54
CA PHE A 173 -34.79 7.80 -24.70
C PHE A 173 -33.90 6.58 -24.97
N ALA A 174 -33.69 6.23 -26.24
CA ALA A 174 -32.84 5.11 -26.64
C ALA A 174 -31.38 5.30 -26.17
N ASP A 175 -30.81 6.48 -26.39
CA ASP A 175 -29.41 6.76 -26.05
C ASP A 175 -29.18 6.76 -24.53
N THR A 176 -30.14 7.30 -23.77
CA THR A 176 -30.08 7.32 -22.30
C THR A 176 -30.10 5.91 -21.72
N ILE A 177 -30.95 5.03 -22.26
CA ILE A 177 -31.02 3.63 -21.82
C ILE A 177 -29.73 2.89 -22.21
N ALA A 178 -29.27 3.04 -23.45
CA ALA A 178 -28.07 2.37 -23.94
C ALA A 178 -26.82 2.71 -23.12
N ALA A 179 -26.71 3.95 -22.62
CA ALA A 179 -25.64 4.36 -21.72
C ALA A 179 -25.58 3.53 -20.41
N HIS A 180 -26.74 3.11 -19.89
CA HIS A 180 -26.88 2.41 -18.60
C HIS A 180 -26.97 0.88 -18.71
N LEU A 181 -27.04 0.32 -19.92
CA LEU A 181 -26.98 -1.12 -20.13
C LEU A 181 -25.59 -1.67 -19.78
N ASN A 182 -25.53 -2.81 -19.11
CA ASN A 182 -24.27 -3.47 -18.75
C ASN A 182 -23.90 -4.57 -19.76
N VAL A 183 -23.77 -4.19 -21.03
CA VAL A 183 -23.42 -5.10 -22.13
C VAL A 183 -22.02 -4.82 -22.69
N PRO A 184 -21.36 -5.80 -23.33
CA PRO A 184 -20.03 -5.62 -23.92
C PRO A 184 -19.96 -4.47 -24.92
N VAL A 185 -18.78 -3.84 -25.03
CA VAL A 185 -18.50 -2.71 -25.95
C VAL A 185 -18.96 -2.95 -27.39
N PRO A 186 -18.74 -4.13 -28.01
CA PRO A 186 -19.22 -4.39 -29.37
C PRO A 186 -20.74 -4.28 -29.54
N GLU A 187 -21.52 -4.69 -28.54
CA GLU A 187 -22.98 -4.57 -28.57
C GLU A 187 -23.43 -3.12 -28.36
N LYS A 188 -22.79 -2.38 -27.45
CA LYS A 188 -23.04 -0.94 -27.29
C LYS A 188 -22.71 -0.16 -28.57
N GLN A 189 -21.64 -0.53 -29.25
CA GLN A 189 -21.25 0.13 -30.49
C GLN A 189 -22.29 -0.10 -31.60
N LYS A 190 -22.84 -1.32 -31.74
CA LYS A 190 -23.93 -1.60 -32.68
C LYS A 190 -25.17 -0.73 -32.42
N LEU A 191 -25.50 -0.47 -31.15
CA LEU A 191 -26.60 0.43 -30.79
C LEU A 191 -26.34 1.86 -31.27
N LEU A 192 -25.12 2.37 -31.04
CA LEU A 192 -24.71 3.70 -31.50
C LEU A 192 -24.77 3.80 -33.04
N GLU A 193 -24.35 2.74 -33.74
CA GLU A 193 -24.31 2.60 -35.21
C GLU A 193 -25.67 2.41 -35.87
N SER A 194 -26.71 2.11 -35.10
CA SER A 194 -28.05 1.92 -35.64
C SER A 194 -28.64 3.25 -36.13
N ALA A 195 -28.78 3.39 -37.46
CA ALA A 195 -29.33 4.58 -38.09
C ALA A 195 -30.85 4.73 -37.85
N ALA A 196 -31.59 3.61 -37.93
CA ALA A 196 -33.04 3.61 -37.78
C ALA A 196 -33.45 3.51 -36.31
N ILE A 197 -34.22 4.49 -35.82
CA ILE A 197 -34.61 4.53 -34.40
C ILE A 197 -35.40 3.28 -33.97
N LYS A 198 -36.28 2.78 -34.85
CA LYS A 198 -37.05 1.55 -34.60
C LYS A 198 -36.13 0.36 -34.37
N ALA A 199 -35.14 0.18 -35.25
CA ALA A 199 -34.19 -0.92 -35.14
C ALA A 199 -33.33 -0.80 -33.87
N ARG A 200 -32.90 0.42 -33.50
CA ARG A 200 -32.18 0.65 -32.24
C ARG A 200 -33.02 0.26 -31.03
N LEU A 201 -34.28 0.69 -30.99
CA LEU A 201 -35.19 0.36 -29.89
C LEU A 201 -35.46 -1.16 -29.81
N GLU A 202 -35.63 -1.85 -30.94
CA GLU A 202 -35.78 -3.31 -31.00
C GLU A 202 -34.54 -4.03 -30.46
N GLN A 203 -33.33 -3.55 -30.81
CA GLN A 203 -32.07 -4.06 -30.28
C GLN A 203 -31.96 -3.83 -28.77
N ILE A 204 -32.29 -2.63 -28.28
CA ILE A 204 -32.30 -2.30 -26.85
C ILE A 204 -33.25 -3.24 -26.11
N LEU A 205 -34.47 -3.45 -26.62
CA LEU A 205 -35.44 -4.35 -25.99
C LEU A 205 -34.92 -5.79 -25.93
N THR A 206 -34.26 -6.25 -26.99
CA THR A 206 -33.68 -7.60 -27.06
C THR A 206 -32.57 -7.78 -26.03
N LEU A 207 -31.64 -6.81 -25.96
CA LEU A 207 -30.55 -6.82 -24.99
C LEU A 207 -31.07 -6.74 -23.55
N LEU A 208 -32.05 -5.87 -23.29
CA LEU A 208 -32.68 -5.76 -21.97
C LEU A 208 -33.33 -7.07 -21.53
N LYS A 209 -34.10 -7.72 -22.41
CA LYS A 209 -34.74 -9.00 -22.08
C LYS A 209 -33.71 -10.09 -21.80
N GLY A 210 -32.63 -10.16 -22.59
CA GLY A 210 -31.53 -11.09 -22.36
C GLY A 210 -30.86 -10.87 -21.01
N GLU A 211 -30.55 -9.61 -20.65
CA GLU A 211 -29.97 -9.28 -19.35
C GLU A 211 -30.91 -9.59 -18.18
N ILE A 212 -32.20 -9.28 -18.31
CA ILE A 212 -33.22 -9.65 -17.32
C ILE A 212 -33.29 -11.17 -17.16
N GLU A 213 -33.21 -11.93 -18.25
CA GLU A 213 -33.20 -13.39 -18.21
C GLU A 213 -31.95 -13.93 -17.51
N ILE A 214 -30.77 -13.40 -17.83
CA ILE A 214 -29.51 -13.75 -17.15
C ILE A 214 -29.63 -13.46 -15.65
N LEU A 215 -30.04 -12.25 -15.27
CA LEU A 215 -30.20 -11.87 -13.85
C LEU A 215 -31.24 -12.73 -13.14
N ASN A 216 -32.35 -13.07 -13.81
CA ASN A 216 -33.35 -13.97 -13.28
C ASN A 216 -32.86 -15.41 -13.19
N LEU A 217 -32.03 -15.88 -14.14
CA LEU A 217 -31.40 -17.20 -14.10
C LEU A 217 -30.35 -17.27 -12.99
N GLU A 218 -29.53 -16.23 -12.80
CA GLU A 218 -28.63 -16.11 -11.66
C GLU A 218 -29.42 -16.15 -10.34
N GLY A 219 -30.51 -15.39 -10.23
CA GLY A 219 -31.42 -15.45 -9.09
C GLY A 219 -32.07 -16.82 -8.91
N LYS A 220 -32.48 -17.47 -10.01
CA LYS A 220 -33.06 -18.83 -10.03
C LYS A 220 -32.04 -19.92 -9.76
N ILE A 221 -30.77 -19.75 -10.11
CA ILE A 221 -29.66 -20.65 -9.77
C ILE A 221 -29.34 -20.45 -8.30
N HIS A 222 -29.23 -19.22 -7.83
CA HIS A 222 -29.01 -18.93 -6.42
C HIS A 222 -30.17 -19.46 -5.56
N SER A 223 -31.42 -19.43 -6.08
CA SER A 223 -32.58 -20.04 -5.42
C SER A 223 -32.69 -21.55 -5.65
N ARG A 224 -32.34 -22.11 -6.82
CA ARG A 224 -32.29 -23.58 -7.06
C ARG A 224 -31.18 -24.23 -6.27
N VAL A 225 -30.00 -23.63 -6.16
CA VAL A 225 -28.96 -24.03 -5.22
C VAL A 225 -29.56 -24.04 -3.82
N ARG A 226 -30.25 -22.97 -3.40
CA ARG A 226 -30.96 -22.90 -2.12
C ARG A 226 -32.12 -23.94 -1.96
N THR A 227 -32.77 -24.37 -3.05
CA THR A 227 -33.98 -25.23 -3.05
C THR A 227 -33.67 -26.72 -3.29
N GLN A 228 -32.66 -27.06 -4.10
CA GLN A 228 -32.06 -28.40 -4.19
C GLN A 228 -31.34 -28.73 -2.90
N ILE A 229 -30.69 -27.74 -2.27
CA ILE A 229 -30.26 -27.83 -0.86
C ILE A 229 -31.47 -28.22 0.01
N SER A 230 -32.64 -27.57 -0.11
CA SER A 230 -33.85 -27.86 0.71
C SER A 230 -34.54 -29.23 0.50
N LYS A 231 -34.61 -29.78 -0.72
CA LYS A 231 -35.32 -31.06 -1.00
C LYS A 231 -34.43 -32.31 -0.87
N SER A 232 -33.18 -32.24 -1.33
CA SER A 232 -32.19 -33.30 -1.04
C SER A 232 -31.75 -33.26 0.43
N GLN A 233 -31.91 -32.12 1.12
CA GLN A 233 -31.84 -32.07 2.57
C GLN A 233 -32.81 -33.06 3.19
N LYS A 234 -34.10 -33.17 2.91
CA LYS A 234 -34.97 -33.98 3.81
C LYS A 234 -34.56 -35.45 4.08
N GLU A 235 -34.01 -36.18 3.10
CA GLU A 235 -33.45 -37.54 3.29
C GLU A 235 -31.94 -37.55 3.61
N TYR A 236 -31.15 -36.64 3.03
CA TYR A 236 -29.76 -36.42 3.44
C TYR A 236 -29.65 -35.86 4.86
N TYR A 237 -30.64 -35.13 5.36
CA TYR A 237 -30.73 -34.41 6.64
C TYR A 237 -31.14 -35.35 7.76
N LEU A 238 -31.71 -36.53 7.49
CA LEU A 238 -31.80 -37.56 8.53
C LEU A 238 -30.43 -38.26 8.71
N ASN A 239 -29.73 -38.58 7.62
CA ASN A 239 -28.39 -39.21 7.67
C ASN A 239 -27.24 -38.21 7.93
N GLU A 240 -27.45 -36.92 7.63
CA GLU A 240 -26.54 -35.80 7.84
C GLU A 240 -26.98 -34.92 9.01
N GLN A 241 -28.19 -34.99 9.58
CA GLN A 241 -28.34 -34.53 10.98
C GLN A 241 -27.46 -35.38 11.88
N MET A 242 -27.34 -36.68 11.63
CA MET A 242 -26.38 -37.52 12.36
C MET A 242 -24.92 -37.10 12.11
N LYS A 243 -24.52 -36.75 10.87
CA LYS A 243 -23.14 -36.28 10.55
C LYS A 243 -22.88 -34.79 10.84
N ALA A 244 -23.88 -33.93 10.81
CA ALA A 244 -23.84 -32.48 11.03
C ALA A 244 -24.07 -32.12 12.49
N ILE A 245 -24.80 -32.92 13.28
CA ILE A 245 -24.67 -32.90 14.74
C ILE A 245 -23.21 -33.19 15.08
N GLN A 246 -22.59 -34.22 14.48
CA GLN A 246 -21.14 -34.48 14.67
C GLN A 246 -20.22 -33.38 14.11
N LYS A 247 -20.60 -32.60 13.10
CA LYS A 247 -19.77 -31.56 12.45
C LYS A 247 -19.98 -30.14 13.00
N GLU A 248 -21.19 -29.78 13.45
CA GLU A 248 -21.51 -28.57 14.22
C GLU A 248 -21.09 -28.71 15.68
N LEU A 249 -21.20 -29.90 16.31
CA LEU A 249 -20.49 -30.16 17.56
C LEU A 249 -18.99 -29.99 17.33
N ARG A 250 -18.41 -30.54 16.26
CA ARG A 250 -16.98 -30.31 15.96
C ARG A 250 -16.62 -28.86 15.61
N GLN A 251 -17.44 -28.07 14.91
CA GLN A 251 -17.12 -26.66 14.59
C GLN A 251 -17.42 -25.68 15.72
N LYS A 252 -18.48 -25.90 16.52
CA LYS A 252 -18.65 -25.22 17.80
C LYS A 252 -17.56 -25.64 18.76
N ASP A 253 -17.18 -26.92 18.80
CA ASP A 253 -16.03 -27.40 19.57
C ASP A 253 -14.73 -26.81 19.03
N ASP A 254 -14.53 -26.63 17.73
CA ASP A 254 -13.27 -26.11 17.17
C ASP A 254 -13.17 -24.60 17.35
N THR A 255 -14.28 -23.87 17.24
CA THR A 255 -14.32 -22.42 17.55
C THR A 255 -14.21 -22.22 19.07
N ALA A 256 -14.89 -23.03 19.88
CA ALA A 256 -14.77 -23.02 21.33
C ALA A 256 -13.36 -23.42 21.78
N LYS A 257 -12.74 -24.42 21.14
CA LYS A 257 -11.32 -24.78 21.35
C LYS A 257 -10.39 -23.66 20.94
N GLU A 258 -10.61 -22.99 19.82
CA GLU A 258 -9.82 -21.82 19.40
C GLU A 258 -9.90 -20.72 20.47
N ILE A 259 -11.11 -20.43 20.94
CA ILE A 259 -11.38 -19.46 22.02
C ILE A 259 -10.71 -19.89 23.33
N ASP A 260 -10.83 -21.15 23.74
CA ASP A 260 -10.20 -21.69 24.93
C ASP A 260 -8.67 -21.66 24.82
N GLU A 261 -8.12 -21.99 23.65
CA GLU A 261 -6.69 -21.84 23.36
C GLU A 261 -6.24 -20.38 23.46
N LEU A 262 -7.02 -19.44 22.94
CA LEU A 262 -6.74 -18.01 23.05
C LEU A 262 -6.77 -17.57 24.52
N ARG A 263 -7.78 -17.99 25.31
CA ARG A 263 -7.85 -17.74 26.76
C ARG A 263 -6.63 -18.29 27.50
N VAL A 264 -6.20 -19.51 27.17
CA VAL A 264 -4.99 -20.12 27.74
C VAL A 264 -3.72 -19.35 27.34
N LYS A 265 -3.60 -18.94 26.07
CA LYS A 265 -2.46 -18.17 25.55
C LYS A 265 -2.39 -16.78 26.20
N VAL A 266 -3.52 -16.09 26.39
CA VAL A 266 -3.59 -14.80 27.10
C VAL A 266 -3.11 -14.96 28.55
N LYS A 267 -3.63 -15.94 29.29
CA LYS A 267 -3.17 -16.23 30.66
C LYS A 267 -1.68 -16.57 30.72
N ARG A 268 -1.18 -17.35 29.74
CA ARG A 268 0.24 -17.74 29.66
C ARG A 268 1.15 -16.55 29.36
N ALA A 269 0.67 -15.53 28.66
CA ALA A 269 1.44 -14.32 28.37
C ALA A 269 1.75 -13.51 29.66
N LYS A 270 0.92 -13.67 30.71
CA LYS A 270 1.02 -12.95 32.00
C LYS A 270 1.02 -11.44 31.79
N MET A 271 -0.04 -10.96 31.15
CA MET A 271 -0.26 -9.54 30.88
C MET A 271 -0.60 -8.80 32.18
N PRO A 272 -0.35 -7.48 32.27
CA PRO A 272 -0.95 -6.64 33.30
C PRO A 272 -2.48 -6.65 33.21
N LYS A 273 -3.18 -6.40 34.34
CA LYS A 273 -4.65 -6.42 34.41
C LYS A 273 -5.34 -5.64 33.28
N PRO A 274 -4.95 -4.38 32.97
CA PRO A 274 -5.63 -3.62 31.90
C PRO A 274 -5.53 -4.28 30.52
N ALA A 275 -4.38 -4.88 30.21
CA ALA A 275 -4.15 -5.57 28.94
C ALA A 275 -4.84 -6.95 28.88
N GLU A 276 -4.90 -7.66 30.02
CA GLU A 276 -5.66 -8.92 30.14
C GLU A 276 -7.16 -8.68 29.97
N GLU A 277 -7.72 -7.67 30.64
CA GLU A 277 -9.13 -7.28 30.52
C GLU A 277 -9.49 -6.83 29.09
N ALA A 278 -8.58 -6.14 28.39
CA ALA A 278 -8.77 -5.78 26.99
C ALA A 278 -8.85 -7.01 26.07
N CYS A 279 -7.98 -8.01 26.31
CA CYS A 279 -8.03 -9.28 25.59
C CYS A 279 -9.31 -10.07 25.89
N ASP A 280 -9.74 -10.15 27.15
CA ASP A 280 -10.95 -10.86 27.55
C ASP A 280 -12.21 -10.25 26.93
N LYS A 281 -12.28 -8.92 26.83
CA LYS A 281 -13.35 -8.20 26.11
C LYS A 281 -13.37 -8.57 24.63
N GLU A 282 -12.20 -8.61 23.97
CA GLU A 282 -12.13 -8.98 22.55
C GLU A 282 -12.40 -10.47 22.29
N ILE A 283 -12.01 -11.37 23.20
CA ILE A 283 -12.38 -12.79 23.13
C ILE A 283 -13.90 -12.95 23.27
N SER A 284 -14.51 -12.27 24.24
CA SER A 284 -15.97 -12.28 24.45
C SER A 284 -16.74 -11.71 23.25
N ARG A 285 -16.12 -10.79 22.51
CA ARG A 285 -16.65 -10.24 21.27
C ARG A 285 -16.51 -11.24 20.12
N LEU A 286 -15.34 -11.87 19.98
CA LEU A 286 -15.06 -12.90 18.97
C LEU A 286 -15.99 -14.12 19.13
N GLU A 287 -16.32 -14.51 20.36
CA GLU A 287 -17.30 -15.56 20.71
C GLU A 287 -18.68 -15.33 20.10
N LYS A 288 -19.11 -14.07 19.98
CA LYS A 288 -20.44 -13.70 19.47
C LYS A 288 -20.44 -13.43 17.96
N MET A 289 -19.27 -13.38 17.34
CA MET A 289 -19.10 -13.06 15.93
C MET A 289 -19.18 -14.31 15.05
N MET A 290 -19.55 -14.12 13.78
CA MET A 290 -19.43 -15.18 12.79
C MET A 290 -17.93 -15.43 12.48
N PRO A 291 -17.43 -16.68 12.51
CA PRO A 291 -15.99 -16.98 12.41
C PRO A 291 -15.27 -16.41 11.19
N PHE A 292 -15.98 -16.20 10.07
CA PHE A 292 -15.41 -15.73 8.80
C PHE A 292 -15.65 -14.24 8.52
N SER A 293 -16.14 -13.47 9.50
CA SER A 293 -16.37 -12.03 9.28
C SER A 293 -15.04 -11.24 9.22
N PRO A 294 -14.98 -10.14 8.46
CA PRO A 294 -13.82 -9.24 8.46
C PRO A 294 -13.47 -8.72 9.86
N GLU A 295 -14.47 -8.47 10.70
CA GLU A 295 -14.31 -8.02 12.09
C GLU A 295 -13.67 -9.11 12.95
N ALA A 296 -14.07 -10.37 12.77
CA ALA A 296 -13.45 -11.52 13.45
C ALA A 296 -11.96 -11.63 13.08
N THR A 297 -11.59 -11.31 11.83
CA THR A 297 -10.18 -11.29 11.39
C THR A 297 -9.38 -10.18 12.09
N VAL A 298 -9.97 -9.00 12.28
CA VAL A 298 -9.36 -7.88 13.01
C VAL A 298 -9.17 -8.25 14.49
N CYS A 299 -10.18 -8.82 15.14
CA CYS A 299 -10.10 -9.29 16.53
C CYS A 299 -9.01 -10.36 16.70
N ARG A 300 -8.95 -11.37 15.82
CA ARG A 300 -7.88 -12.39 15.84
C ARG A 300 -6.49 -11.79 15.68
N THR A 301 -6.34 -10.86 14.75
CA THR A 301 -5.06 -10.18 14.51
C THR A 301 -4.61 -9.39 15.74
N TYR A 302 -5.53 -8.67 16.39
CA TYR A 302 -5.27 -7.96 17.64
C TYR A 302 -4.86 -8.92 18.76
N LEU A 303 -5.60 -10.01 18.96
CA LEU A 303 -5.26 -11.03 19.97
C LEU A 303 -3.90 -11.67 19.70
N ASP A 304 -3.55 -11.97 18.44
CA ASP A 304 -2.20 -12.45 18.08
C ASP A 304 -1.12 -11.44 18.45
N TRP A 305 -1.33 -10.15 18.15
CA TRP A 305 -0.41 -9.09 18.58
C TRP A 305 -0.24 -9.10 20.09
N MET A 306 -1.32 -9.00 20.85
CA MET A 306 -1.29 -8.99 22.31
C MET A 306 -0.59 -10.23 22.86
N ILE A 307 -0.93 -11.44 22.41
CA ILE A 307 -0.31 -12.69 22.89
C ILE A 307 1.19 -12.77 22.56
N SER A 308 1.59 -12.27 21.39
CA SER A 308 2.97 -12.37 20.90
C SER A 308 3.95 -11.39 21.55
N LEU A 309 3.47 -10.38 22.25
CA LEU A 309 4.30 -9.38 22.90
C LEU A 309 4.95 -9.91 24.20
N PRO A 310 6.18 -9.47 24.52
CA PRO A 310 6.90 -9.97 25.68
C PRO A 310 6.52 -9.25 26.98
N TRP A 311 5.28 -9.44 27.46
CA TRP A 311 4.77 -8.79 28.69
C TRP A 311 5.58 -9.15 29.94
N SER A 312 5.96 -10.42 30.08
CA SER A 312 6.63 -10.96 31.26
C SER A 312 7.95 -11.66 30.96
N ARG A 313 8.19 -12.04 29.70
CA ARG A 313 9.39 -12.75 29.28
C ARG A 313 10.58 -11.80 29.23
N ARG A 314 11.62 -12.07 30.01
CA ARG A 314 12.86 -11.28 30.04
C ARG A 314 14.12 -12.15 29.95
N THR A 315 15.19 -11.60 29.40
CA THR A 315 16.52 -12.21 29.45
C THR A 315 17.16 -12.03 30.83
N LYS A 316 17.98 -13.00 31.26
CA LYS A 316 18.74 -12.92 32.51
C LYS A 316 19.87 -11.92 32.35
N ASP A 317 19.79 -10.81 33.06
CA ASP A 317 20.79 -9.75 33.02
C ASP A 317 22.10 -10.22 33.68
N ARG A 318 23.23 -9.94 33.04
CA ARG A 318 24.58 -10.28 33.52
C ARG A 318 25.43 -9.01 33.60
N ILE A 319 25.27 -8.26 34.68
CA ILE A 319 26.02 -7.00 34.90
C ILE A 319 27.35 -7.31 35.59
N ASP A 320 28.33 -7.70 34.78
CA ASP A 320 29.73 -7.89 35.15
C ASP A 320 30.60 -6.89 34.38
N LEU A 321 31.22 -5.96 35.13
CA LEU A 321 32.03 -4.88 34.56
C LEU A 321 33.34 -5.37 33.95
N GLU A 322 33.96 -6.42 34.52
CA GLU A 322 35.16 -6.99 33.94
C GLU A 322 34.86 -7.68 32.63
N ARG A 323 33.79 -8.48 32.62
CA ARG A 323 33.32 -9.14 31.40
C ARG A 323 32.91 -8.12 30.34
N ALA A 324 32.21 -7.06 30.71
CA ALA A 324 31.85 -5.97 29.80
C ALA A 324 33.09 -5.31 29.20
N ARG A 325 34.10 -4.99 30.02
CA ARG A 325 35.38 -4.43 29.54
C ARG A 325 36.06 -5.37 28.55
N ARG A 326 36.19 -6.66 28.88
CA ARG A 326 36.80 -7.66 27.99
C ARG A 326 36.07 -7.74 26.64
N ILE A 327 34.74 -7.78 26.64
CA ILE A 327 33.91 -7.83 25.42
C ILE A 327 34.07 -6.57 24.56
N LEU A 328 34.04 -5.39 25.18
CA LEU A 328 34.22 -4.11 24.47
C LEU A 328 35.63 -3.98 23.88
N ASP A 329 36.66 -4.46 24.58
CA ASP A 329 38.05 -4.45 24.11
C ASP A 329 38.34 -5.54 23.07
N GLU A 330 37.63 -6.67 23.15
CA GLU A 330 37.66 -7.71 22.14
C GLU A 330 37.09 -7.20 20.83
N ASP A 331 35.87 -6.64 20.82
CA ASP A 331 35.12 -6.33 19.60
C ASP A 331 35.53 -5.01 18.93
N HIS A 332 36.07 -4.06 19.69
CA HIS A 332 36.37 -2.71 19.20
C HIS A 332 37.80 -2.30 19.55
N PHE A 333 38.53 -1.82 18.54
CA PHE A 333 39.84 -1.20 18.78
C PHE A 333 39.68 0.26 19.24
N GLY A 334 40.58 0.70 20.13
CA GLY A 334 40.60 2.08 20.60
C GLY A 334 39.36 2.46 21.39
N LEU A 335 38.83 3.65 21.12
CA LEU A 335 37.60 4.20 21.74
C LEU A 335 37.65 4.24 23.29
N LYS A 336 38.84 4.45 23.88
CA LYS A 336 39.05 4.40 25.34
C LYS A 336 38.01 5.23 26.11
N LYS A 337 37.85 6.50 25.73
CA LYS A 337 36.88 7.42 26.36
C LYS A 337 35.43 6.92 26.26
N ALA A 338 35.02 6.42 25.08
CA ALA A 338 33.65 5.94 24.89
C ALA A 338 33.39 4.65 25.70
N LYS A 339 34.34 3.71 25.70
CA LYS A 339 34.25 2.48 26.50
C LYS A 339 34.21 2.76 27.99
N GLU A 340 35.03 3.70 28.46
CA GLU A 340 35.06 4.11 29.87
C GLU A 340 33.70 4.70 30.30
N ARG A 341 33.12 5.61 29.51
CA ARG A 341 31.77 6.14 29.77
C ARG A 341 30.70 5.06 29.80
N ILE A 342 30.76 4.09 28.88
CA ILE A 342 29.84 2.94 28.90
C ILE A 342 30.00 2.12 30.18
N LEU A 343 31.24 1.87 30.62
CA LEU A 343 31.49 1.13 31.85
C LEU A 343 30.99 1.91 33.08
N GLU A 344 31.18 3.22 33.13
CA GLU A 344 30.60 4.10 34.17
C GLU A 344 29.08 3.99 34.20
N TYR A 345 28.42 4.12 33.04
CA TYR A 345 26.98 3.96 32.90
C TYR A 345 26.49 2.58 33.40
N LEU A 346 27.19 1.51 33.01
CA LEU A 346 26.86 0.15 33.47
C LEU A 346 27.10 -0.04 34.97
N ALA A 347 28.09 0.66 35.56
CA ALA A 347 28.38 0.63 36.99
C ALA A 347 27.26 1.31 37.80
N VAL A 348 26.82 2.50 37.35
CA VAL A 348 25.67 3.21 37.96
C VAL A 348 24.43 2.33 37.90
N ARG A 349 24.18 1.68 36.77
CA ARG A 349 23.06 0.76 36.59
C ARG A 349 23.10 -0.43 37.55
N LYS A 350 24.29 -1.02 37.76
CA LYS A 350 24.49 -2.12 38.71
C LYS A 350 24.08 -1.71 40.12
N PHE A 351 24.32 -0.45 40.48
CA PHE A 351 24.02 0.11 41.79
C PHE A 351 22.53 0.47 41.96
N THR A 352 21.96 1.23 41.03
CA THR A 352 20.60 1.80 41.18
C THR A 352 19.48 0.82 40.80
N LYS A 353 19.79 -0.26 40.07
CA LYS A 353 18.84 -1.27 39.52
C LYS A 353 17.69 -0.71 38.65
N ARG A 354 17.57 0.61 38.50
CA ARG A 354 16.56 1.31 37.70
C ARG A 354 17.22 2.10 36.57
N LEU A 355 16.55 2.18 35.42
CA LEU A 355 16.96 2.91 34.21
C LEU A 355 16.64 4.42 34.28
N LYS A 356 16.61 5.02 35.48
CA LYS A 356 16.34 6.47 35.65
C LYS A 356 17.59 7.32 35.38
N GLY A 357 18.25 7.10 34.26
CA GLY A 357 19.45 7.81 33.84
C GLY A 357 19.31 8.35 32.42
N PRO A 358 20.20 9.27 32.01
CA PRO A 358 20.19 9.81 30.65
C PRO A 358 20.39 8.69 29.63
N ILE A 359 19.81 8.86 28.44
CA ILE A 359 19.89 7.87 27.36
C ILE A 359 21.22 8.03 26.66
N LEU A 360 21.95 6.93 26.45
CA LEU A 360 23.22 6.98 25.74
C LEU A 360 23.00 7.38 24.28
N CYS A 361 23.66 8.44 23.83
CA CYS A 361 23.64 8.85 22.43
C CYS A 361 25.06 8.88 21.85
N PHE A 362 25.31 7.98 20.90
CA PHE A 362 26.60 7.85 20.22
C PHE A 362 26.66 8.78 19.01
N VAL A 363 27.54 9.79 19.06
CA VAL A 363 27.66 10.81 18.02
C VAL A 363 29.03 10.82 17.40
N GLY A 364 29.10 10.79 16.07
CA GLY A 364 30.37 10.87 15.34
C GLY A 364 30.19 10.52 13.87
N PRO A 365 31.26 10.54 13.05
CA PRO A 365 31.14 10.27 11.62
C PRO A 365 30.61 8.85 11.32
N PRO A 366 30.12 8.57 10.10
CA PRO A 366 29.70 7.23 9.71
C PRO A 366 30.91 6.28 9.71
N GLY A 367 30.66 5.01 10.05
CA GLY A 367 31.69 3.96 9.98
C GLY A 367 32.65 3.89 11.18
N VAL A 368 32.38 4.60 12.29
CA VAL A 368 33.19 4.55 13.54
C VAL A 368 32.73 3.50 14.56
N GLY A 369 31.91 2.53 14.13
CA GLY A 369 31.52 1.40 14.98
C GLY A 369 30.40 1.65 16.00
N LYS A 370 29.65 2.76 15.91
CA LYS A 370 28.53 3.10 16.82
C LYS A 370 27.53 1.95 17.00
N THR A 371 26.99 1.44 15.88
CA THR A 371 26.00 0.34 15.87
C THR A 371 26.59 -0.95 16.43
N SER A 372 27.84 -1.28 16.06
CA SER A 372 28.52 -2.48 16.56
C SER A 372 28.79 -2.42 18.06
N LEU A 373 29.05 -1.22 18.60
CA LEU A 373 29.26 -1.05 20.04
C LEU A 373 27.96 -1.30 20.84
N GLY A 374 26.81 -0.85 20.31
CA GLY A 374 25.51 -1.19 20.88
C GLY A 374 25.25 -2.70 20.94
N LEU A 375 25.68 -3.44 19.91
CA LEU A 375 25.60 -4.91 19.90
C LEU A 375 26.53 -5.53 20.96
N SER A 376 27.76 -5.03 21.13
CA SER A 376 28.68 -5.49 22.17
C SER A 376 28.16 -5.22 23.58
N ILE A 377 27.47 -4.09 23.80
CA ILE A 377 26.78 -3.80 25.07
C ILE A 377 25.69 -4.84 25.34
N ALA A 378 24.88 -5.19 24.34
CA ALA A 378 23.87 -6.23 24.48
C ALA A 378 24.50 -7.60 24.82
N ARG A 379 25.59 -7.97 24.12
CA ARG A 379 26.36 -9.20 24.37
C ARG A 379 26.96 -9.23 25.77
N ALA A 380 27.49 -8.10 26.25
CA ALA A 380 28.02 -7.96 27.59
C ALA A 380 26.95 -8.22 28.66
N LEU A 381 25.79 -7.58 28.49
CA LEU A 381 24.66 -7.70 29.41
C LEU A 381 23.91 -9.04 29.31
N GLY A 382 24.12 -9.81 28.24
CA GLY A 382 23.34 -11.02 27.97
C GLY A 382 21.88 -10.71 27.63
N ARG A 383 21.63 -9.56 27.02
CA ARG A 383 20.31 -9.09 26.58
C ARG A 383 20.18 -9.27 25.08
N GLU A 384 18.95 -9.48 24.62
CA GLU A 384 18.66 -9.47 23.19
C GLU A 384 18.92 -8.07 22.60
N PHE A 385 19.32 -8.03 21.34
CA PHE A 385 19.61 -6.80 20.62
C PHE A 385 18.58 -6.57 19.51
N VAL A 386 18.06 -5.35 19.43
CA VAL A 386 17.18 -4.94 18.34
C VAL A 386 17.58 -3.56 17.81
N ARG A 387 17.57 -3.42 16.49
CA ARG A 387 17.87 -2.15 15.82
C ARG A 387 16.64 -1.64 15.06
N MET A 388 16.41 -0.34 15.17
CA MET A 388 15.39 0.40 14.45
C MET A 388 16.02 1.66 13.85
N SER A 389 15.87 1.85 12.55
CA SER A 389 16.33 3.06 11.86
C SER A 389 15.26 4.14 11.98
N LEU A 390 15.68 5.33 12.41
CA LEU A 390 14.87 6.55 12.45
C LEU A 390 15.09 7.44 11.22
N GLY A 391 16.11 7.12 10.40
CA GLY A 391 16.35 7.82 9.14
C GLY A 391 15.13 7.80 8.22
N GLY A 392 14.64 8.99 7.86
CA GLY A 392 13.49 9.16 6.98
C GLY A 392 12.13 9.01 7.65
N VAL A 393 12.06 8.85 8.98
CA VAL A 393 10.80 8.92 9.72
C VAL A 393 10.31 10.36 9.74
N ARG A 394 9.05 10.55 9.37
CA ARG A 394 8.39 11.88 9.30
C ARG A 394 7.03 11.95 10.00
N ASP A 395 6.48 10.81 10.40
CA ASP A 395 5.14 10.70 10.99
C ASP A 395 5.22 9.99 12.34
N GLU A 396 4.47 10.50 13.31
CA GLU A 396 4.26 9.94 14.63
C GLU A 396 3.69 8.51 14.58
N ALA A 397 2.83 8.23 13.59
CA ALA A 397 2.23 6.92 13.39
C ALA A 397 3.27 5.81 13.13
N GLU A 398 4.48 6.16 12.68
CA GLU A 398 5.55 5.18 12.55
C GLU A 398 6.10 4.71 13.91
N ILE A 399 5.99 5.55 14.95
CA ILE A 399 6.41 5.23 16.32
C ILE A 399 5.26 4.60 17.12
N ARG A 400 4.06 5.23 17.13
CA ARG A 400 2.88 4.83 17.92
C ARG A 400 1.85 3.97 17.17
N GLY A 401 1.99 3.77 15.86
CA GLY A 401 1.03 3.00 15.07
C GLY A 401 -0.25 3.77 14.72
N HIS A 402 -1.16 3.06 14.04
CA HIS A 402 -2.47 3.58 13.66
C HIS A 402 -3.57 3.02 14.56
N ARG A 403 -4.63 3.81 14.78
CA ARG A 403 -5.85 3.32 15.44
C ARG A 403 -6.42 2.10 14.71
N ARG A 404 -6.94 1.15 15.49
CA ARG A 404 -7.54 -0.10 15.01
C ARG A 404 -8.94 0.13 14.39
N THR A 405 -9.01 0.88 13.30
CA THR A 405 -10.26 1.24 12.60
C THR A 405 -10.46 0.50 11.28
N TYR A 406 -9.39 0.00 10.64
CA TYR A 406 -9.46 -0.71 9.36
C TYR A 406 -8.58 -1.97 9.38
N ILE A 407 -8.86 -2.93 8.48
CA ILE A 407 -8.15 -4.21 8.35
C ILE A 407 -6.64 -4.03 8.13
N GLY A 408 -6.21 -2.89 7.57
CA GLY A 408 -4.80 -2.55 7.32
C GLY A 408 -4.08 -1.81 8.45
N SER A 409 -4.74 -1.51 9.58
CA SER A 409 -4.09 -0.83 10.70
C SER A 409 -2.99 -1.71 11.30
N LEU A 410 -1.82 -1.12 11.59
CA LEU A 410 -0.68 -1.83 12.16
C LEU A 410 -0.13 -1.09 13.38
N PRO A 411 0.44 -1.81 14.36
CA PRO A 411 1.21 -1.21 15.45
C PRO A 411 2.43 -0.42 14.96
N GLY A 412 2.93 0.45 15.81
CA GLY A 412 4.14 1.21 15.59
C GLY A 412 5.40 0.34 15.49
N ARG A 413 6.48 0.93 14.97
CA ARG A 413 7.78 0.24 14.80
C ARG A 413 8.38 -0.22 16.13
N VAL A 414 8.08 0.47 17.25
CA VAL A 414 8.50 0.08 18.60
C VAL A 414 7.89 -1.26 18.98
N ILE A 415 6.55 -1.37 18.94
CA ILE A 415 5.81 -2.60 19.25
C ILE A 415 6.19 -3.75 18.29
N LYS A 416 6.33 -3.47 16.98
CA LYS A 416 6.82 -4.45 16.00
C LYS A 416 8.20 -5.01 16.37
N SER A 417 9.11 -4.15 16.82
CA SER A 417 10.45 -4.55 17.24
C SER A 417 10.42 -5.36 18.53
N MET A 418 9.54 -5.01 19.48
CA MET A 418 9.32 -5.79 20.72
C MET A 418 8.77 -7.19 20.43
N LYS A 419 7.81 -7.33 19.49
CA LYS A 419 7.34 -8.65 19.01
C LYS A 419 8.47 -9.47 18.38
N ARG A 420 9.36 -8.84 17.60
CA ARG A 420 10.48 -9.53 16.95
C ARG A 420 11.52 -10.03 17.95
N VAL A 421 11.87 -9.22 18.95
CA VAL A 421 12.92 -9.54 19.93
C VAL A 421 12.45 -10.47 21.04
N LYS A 422 11.12 -10.53 21.31
CA LYS A 422 10.49 -11.47 22.25
C LYS A 422 11.07 -11.43 23.68
N SER A 423 11.57 -10.27 24.09
CA SER A 423 12.06 -10.00 25.45
C SER A 423 11.62 -8.61 25.91
N LYS A 424 11.30 -8.45 27.20
CA LYS A 424 10.87 -7.20 27.83
C LYS A 424 12.03 -6.22 28.07
N ASN A 425 13.25 -6.74 28.23
CA ASN A 425 14.43 -5.95 28.59
C ASN A 425 15.56 -5.94 27.54
N PRO A 426 15.27 -5.80 26.22
CA PRO A 426 16.29 -5.80 25.18
C PRO A 426 17.14 -4.52 25.24
N VAL A 427 18.28 -4.56 24.53
CA VAL A 427 19.00 -3.35 24.12
C VAL A 427 18.43 -2.90 22.79
N PHE A 428 17.87 -1.69 22.78
CA PHE A 428 17.16 -1.11 21.66
C PHE A 428 18.00 0.01 21.06
N LEU A 429 18.55 -0.21 19.87
CA LEU A 429 19.36 0.77 19.17
C LEU A 429 18.50 1.57 18.18
N LEU A 430 18.34 2.87 18.47
CA LEU A 430 17.71 3.86 17.61
C LEU A 430 18.78 4.50 16.72
N ASP A 431 18.84 4.06 15.46
CA ASP A 431 19.89 4.44 14.51
C ASP A 431 19.49 5.70 13.72
N GLU A 432 20.41 6.63 13.51
CA GLU A 432 20.22 7.84 12.71
C GLU A 432 19.12 8.79 13.22
N ILE A 433 19.11 9.09 14.52
CA ILE A 433 18.14 10.01 15.14
C ILE A 433 18.27 11.45 14.60
N ASP A 434 19.44 11.81 14.05
CA ASP A 434 19.71 13.10 13.43
C ASP A 434 19.10 13.27 12.03
N LYS A 435 18.51 12.21 11.47
CA LYS A 435 17.88 12.21 10.13
C LYS A 435 16.35 12.13 10.19
N MET A 436 15.76 12.43 11.34
CA MET A 436 14.32 12.55 11.47
C MET A 436 13.85 13.87 10.85
N GLY A 437 12.76 13.81 10.08
CA GLY A 437 12.12 14.99 9.52
C GLY A 437 10.89 15.38 10.33
N VAL A 438 10.57 16.67 10.33
CA VAL A 438 9.28 17.17 10.84
C VAL A 438 8.38 17.41 9.63
N ASP A 439 7.25 16.72 9.55
CA ASP A 439 6.19 17.00 8.58
C ASP A 439 4.97 17.62 9.29
N TRP A 440 4.09 18.26 8.53
CA TRP A 440 2.83 18.88 8.99
C TRP A 440 1.84 17.93 9.70
N ARG A 441 2.08 16.61 9.67
CA ARG A 441 1.17 15.58 10.22
C ARG A 441 1.44 15.20 11.68
N GLY A 442 2.53 15.67 12.27
CA GLY A 442 2.88 15.40 13.68
C GLY A 442 4.38 15.48 13.92
N ASP A 443 4.78 15.58 15.19
CA ASP A 443 6.19 15.62 15.59
C ASP A 443 6.65 14.22 16.07
N PRO A 444 7.43 13.47 15.25
CA PRO A 444 7.94 12.16 15.67
C PRO A 444 8.88 12.26 16.88
N ALA A 445 9.48 13.43 17.15
CA ALA A 445 10.29 13.63 18.34
C ALA A 445 9.45 13.57 19.62
N ALA A 446 8.21 14.08 19.60
CA ALA A 446 7.29 14.01 20.73
C ALA A 446 6.92 12.57 21.09
N ALA A 447 6.62 11.73 20.09
CA ALA A 447 6.36 10.30 20.34
C ALA A 447 7.61 9.56 20.82
N LEU A 448 8.80 9.91 20.33
CA LEU A 448 10.04 9.33 20.84
C LEU A 448 10.35 9.77 22.28
N LEU A 449 9.99 11.00 22.67
CA LEU A 449 10.15 11.45 24.04
C LEU A 449 9.37 10.56 25.01
N GLU A 450 8.13 10.21 24.70
CA GLU A 450 7.34 9.31 25.56
C GLU A 450 7.98 7.92 25.70
N VAL A 451 8.54 7.39 24.60
CA VAL A 451 9.24 6.08 24.59
C VAL A 451 10.54 6.14 25.40
N LEU A 452 11.24 7.26 25.33
CA LEU A 452 12.59 7.44 25.86
C LEU A 452 12.61 7.96 27.30
N ASP A 453 11.61 8.74 27.70
CA ASP A 453 11.53 9.37 29.01
C ASP A 453 11.30 8.32 30.11
N PRO A 454 12.22 8.18 31.09
CA PRO A 454 12.06 7.25 32.21
C PRO A 454 10.82 7.48 33.08
N GLU A 455 10.17 8.65 32.97
CA GLU A 455 8.93 8.96 33.68
C GLU A 455 7.66 8.50 32.94
N GLN A 456 7.71 8.39 31.62
CA GLN A 456 6.55 8.07 30.77
C GLN A 456 6.62 6.68 30.14
N ASN A 457 7.83 6.13 29.96
CA ASN A 457 8.02 4.88 29.22
C ASN A 457 7.38 3.64 29.88
N SER A 458 7.06 3.69 31.17
CA SER A 458 6.31 2.61 31.85
C SER A 458 4.83 2.54 31.43
N THR A 459 4.29 3.65 30.92
CA THR A 459 2.88 3.81 30.54
C THR A 459 2.74 4.18 29.06
N PHE A 460 3.70 3.79 28.21
CA PHE A 460 3.67 4.10 26.79
C PHE A 460 2.42 3.50 26.11
N VAL A 461 1.67 4.31 25.35
CA VAL A 461 0.46 3.85 24.66
C VAL A 461 0.66 3.85 23.14
N ASP A 462 0.54 2.65 22.54
CA ASP A 462 0.46 2.49 21.08
C ASP A 462 -1.01 2.58 20.63
N HIS A 463 -1.28 3.35 19.57
CA HIS A 463 -2.64 3.61 19.07
C HIS A 463 -3.36 2.35 18.58
N TYR A 464 -2.62 1.32 18.19
CA TYR A 464 -3.22 0.04 17.76
C TYR A 464 -3.56 -0.84 18.97
N LEU A 465 -2.69 -0.84 19.99
CA LEU A 465 -2.90 -1.63 21.20
C LEU A 465 -4.00 -1.06 22.10
N ASP A 466 -4.05 0.27 22.20
CA ASP A 466 -4.97 1.04 23.06
C ASP A 466 -4.86 0.63 24.55
N THR A 467 -3.68 0.16 24.94
CA THR A 467 -3.32 -0.24 26.31
C THR A 467 -1.87 0.15 26.59
N GLU A 468 -1.56 0.47 27.83
CA GLU A 468 -0.19 0.77 28.27
C GLU A 468 0.75 -0.43 28.08
N PHE A 469 1.95 -0.16 27.55
CA PHE A 469 3.02 -1.14 27.38
C PHE A 469 4.30 -0.66 28.05
N ASP A 470 4.75 -1.39 29.08
CA ASP A 470 5.90 -1.01 29.90
C ASP A 470 7.24 -1.21 29.18
N LEU A 471 7.89 -0.10 28.81
CA LEU A 471 9.22 -0.04 28.20
C LEU A 471 10.33 0.32 29.20
N SER A 472 10.04 0.44 30.50
CA SER A 472 11.00 0.92 31.51
C SER A 472 12.22 0.01 31.72
N GLU A 473 12.16 -1.26 31.33
CA GLU A 473 13.28 -2.22 31.41
C GLU A 473 14.15 -2.27 30.14
N VAL A 474 13.72 -1.61 29.06
CA VAL A 474 14.42 -1.52 27.78
C VAL A 474 15.61 -0.57 27.94
N LEU A 475 16.80 -1.02 27.49
CA LEU A 475 17.96 -0.12 27.41
C LEU A 475 17.97 0.54 26.03
N PHE A 476 17.57 1.81 25.95
CA PHE A 476 17.67 2.59 24.73
C PHE A 476 19.09 3.13 24.52
N ILE A 477 19.56 3.02 23.29
CA ILE A 477 20.81 3.62 22.82
C ILE A 477 20.51 4.32 21.50
N CYS A 478 20.85 5.60 21.40
CA CYS A 478 20.67 6.38 20.18
C CYS A 478 22.00 6.49 19.43
N THR A 479 21.95 6.59 18.10
CA THR A 479 23.10 6.96 17.28
C THR A 479 22.76 8.18 16.42
N ALA A 480 23.75 9.05 16.24
CA ALA A 480 23.69 10.17 15.34
C ALA A 480 25.01 10.34 14.58
N ASN A 481 24.95 10.98 13.42
CA ASN A 481 26.16 11.44 12.74
C ASN A 481 26.58 12.82 13.20
N THR A 482 25.61 13.70 13.44
CA THR A 482 25.83 15.07 13.90
C THR A 482 24.91 15.41 15.07
N LEU A 483 25.30 16.39 15.89
CA LEU A 483 24.45 16.90 16.98
C LEU A 483 23.34 17.81 16.46
N HIS A 484 23.62 18.59 15.40
CA HIS A 484 22.73 19.62 14.92
C HIS A 484 21.38 19.08 14.41
N GLY A 485 21.34 17.83 13.94
CA GLY A 485 20.10 17.21 13.46
C GLY A 485 19.21 16.63 14.57
N ILE A 486 19.64 16.64 15.84
CA ILE A 486 18.85 16.09 16.95
C ILE A 486 17.98 17.20 17.55
N PRO A 487 16.67 16.99 17.75
CA PRO A 487 15.81 17.96 18.46
C PRO A 487 16.35 18.28 19.86
N VAL A 488 16.33 19.57 20.25
CA VAL A 488 16.88 20.04 21.54
C VAL A 488 16.20 19.34 22.73
N SER A 489 14.89 19.13 22.64
CA SER A 489 14.09 18.41 23.65
C SER A 489 14.58 16.99 23.93
N LEU A 490 15.15 16.33 22.93
CA LEU A 490 15.77 15.01 23.06
C LEU A 490 17.21 15.09 23.56
N GLN A 491 17.97 16.11 23.12
CA GLN A 491 19.37 16.29 23.54
C GLN A 491 19.50 16.46 25.06
N ASP A 492 18.60 17.22 25.68
CA ASP A 492 18.64 17.49 27.13
C ASP A 492 18.46 16.24 28.00
N ARG A 493 17.92 15.16 27.42
CA ARG A 493 17.67 13.87 28.09
C ARG A 493 18.71 12.80 27.71
N MET A 494 19.72 13.15 26.92
CA MET A 494 20.72 12.24 26.38
C MET A 494 22.12 12.51 26.95
N GLU A 495 22.85 11.43 27.22
CA GLU A 495 24.28 11.48 27.50
C GLU A 495 25.06 11.33 26.19
N MET A 496 25.70 12.42 25.77
CA MET A 496 26.37 12.49 24.47
C MET A 496 27.78 11.91 24.53
N ILE A 497 27.98 10.74 23.92
CA ILE A 497 29.28 10.08 23.81
C ILE A 497 29.83 10.31 22.40
N ARG A 498 30.90 11.09 22.31
CA ARG A 498 31.53 11.47 21.03
C ARG A 498 32.52 10.40 20.56
N PHE A 499 32.36 9.97 19.32
CA PHE A 499 33.24 9.05 18.60
C PHE A 499 34.10 9.87 17.64
N SER A 500 35.41 9.86 17.86
CA SER A 500 36.37 10.40 16.91
C SER A 500 36.53 9.46 15.71
N GLY A 501 37.06 10.01 14.61
CA GLY A 501 37.59 9.18 13.52
C GLY A 501 38.77 8.33 13.97
N TYR A 502 39.17 7.40 13.10
CA TYR A 502 40.33 6.55 13.29
C TYR A 502 41.54 7.10 12.55
N THR A 503 42.71 7.01 13.16
CA THR A 503 44.01 7.20 12.50
C THR A 503 44.26 6.10 11.46
N GLU A 504 45.19 6.32 10.53
CA GLU A 504 45.53 5.33 9.50
C GLU A 504 45.94 3.97 10.11
N MET A 505 46.82 3.99 11.11
CA MET A 505 47.28 2.78 11.79
C MET A 505 46.14 2.07 12.53
N GLU A 506 45.21 2.82 13.13
CA GLU A 506 44.00 2.25 13.74
C GLU A 506 43.12 1.57 12.69
N LYS A 507 42.94 2.17 11.52
CA LYS A 507 42.17 1.58 10.42
C LYS A 507 42.81 0.29 9.91
N VAL A 508 44.13 0.26 9.72
CA VAL A 508 44.86 -0.96 9.33
C VAL A 508 44.60 -2.07 10.34
N PHE A 509 44.72 -1.77 11.64
CA PHE A 509 44.46 -2.74 12.70
C PHE A 509 43.01 -3.24 12.69
N ILE A 510 42.04 -2.34 12.52
CA ILE A 510 40.62 -2.68 12.44
C ILE A 510 40.33 -3.59 11.25
N VAL A 511 40.91 -3.28 10.08
CA VAL A 511 40.76 -4.11 8.88
C VAL A 511 41.29 -5.52 9.14
N LYS A 512 42.52 -5.65 9.65
CA LYS A 512 43.16 -6.95 9.86
C LYS A 512 42.45 -7.80 10.92
N LYS A 513 42.09 -7.20 12.05
CA LYS A 513 41.56 -7.94 13.20
C LYS A 513 40.06 -8.24 13.07
N TYR A 514 39.28 -7.35 12.46
CA TYR A 514 37.82 -7.43 12.48
C TYR A 514 37.20 -7.57 11.08
N LEU A 515 37.51 -6.66 10.16
CA LEU A 515 36.80 -6.60 8.88
C LEU A 515 37.19 -7.75 7.96
N LEU A 516 38.49 -8.03 7.80
CA LEU A 516 38.97 -9.04 6.89
C LEU A 516 38.53 -10.46 7.29
N PRO A 517 38.67 -10.91 8.55
CA PRO A 517 38.17 -12.22 8.97
C PRO A 517 36.67 -12.38 8.73
N LYS A 518 35.89 -11.33 9.04
CA LYS A 518 34.44 -11.30 8.81
C LYS A 518 34.11 -11.43 7.32
N LEU A 519 34.74 -10.63 6.47
CA LEU A 519 34.53 -10.64 5.02
C LEU A 519 34.91 -11.97 4.39
N LEU A 520 36.00 -12.60 4.83
CA LEU A 520 36.42 -13.92 4.33
C LEU A 520 35.35 -14.99 4.61
N VAL A 521 34.79 -15.00 5.83
CA VAL A 521 33.71 -15.93 6.21
C VAL A 521 32.44 -15.65 5.41
N GLU A 522 32.02 -14.38 5.28
CA GLU A 522 30.84 -13.99 4.50
C GLU A 522 30.93 -14.39 3.03
N HIS A 523 32.13 -14.43 2.45
CA HIS A 523 32.37 -14.84 1.06
C HIS A 523 32.78 -16.31 0.91
N GLY A 524 32.65 -17.13 1.97
CA GLY A 524 32.89 -18.57 1.93
C GLY A 524 34.36 -18.99 1.74
N LEU A 525 35.31 -18.08 1.98
CA LEU A 525 36.74 -18.37 1.84
C LEU A 525 37.29 -19.07 3.09
N LYS A 526 38.05 -20.13 2.88
CA LYS A 526 38.84 -20.79 3.93
C LYS A 526 40.05 -19.92 4.30
N ARG A 527 40.50 -20.06 5.55
CA ARG A 527 41.71 -19.37 6.04
C ARG A 527 42.89 -19.65 5.11
N GLY A 528 43.53 -18.59 4.63
CA GLY A 528 44.73 -18.67 3.78
C GLY A 528 44.49 -18.67 2.26
N GLN A 529 43.24 -18.79 1.77
CA GLN A 529 42.94 -18.75 0.33
C GLN A 529 43.13 -17.36 -0.29
N VAL A 530 42.92 -16.31 0.49
CA VAL A 530 43.17 -14.92 0.11
C VAL A 530 43.92 -14.26 1.26
N LYS A 531 45.02 -13.59 0.94
CA LYS A 531 45.79 -12.75 1.85
C LYS A 531 45.88 -11.35 1.26
N ILE A 532 45.69 -10.35 2.11
CA ILE A 532 45.86 -8.94 1.75
C ILE A 532 46.98 -8.42 2.64
N ASP A 533 48.07 -8.00 2.01
CA ASP A 533 49.24 -7.49 2.73
C ASP A 533 48.97 -6.11 3.33
N ASP A 534 49.70 -5.78 4.39
CA ASP A 534 49.54 -4.51 5.11
C ASP A 534 49.75 -3.30 4.19
N ALA A 535 50.70 -3.39 3.26
CA ALA A 535 50.94 -2.36 2.25
C ALA A 535 49.73 -2.14 1.33
N ALA A 536 49.03 -3.23 0.95
CA ALA A 536 47.82 -3.13 0.15
C ALA A 536 46.67 -2.52 0.95
N ILE A 537 46.53 -2.85 2.24
CA ILE A 537 45.52 -2.23 3.13
C ILE A 537 45.79 -0.73 3.29
N ILE A 538 47.04 -0.33 3.52
CA ILE A 538 47.44 1.08 3.61
C ILE A 538 47.12 1.81 2.30
N ARG A 539 47.42 1.19 1.15
CA ARG A 539 47.11 1.73 -0.17
C ARG A 539 45.61 1.95 -0.35
N VAL A 540 44.77 0.99 0.03
CA VAL A 540 43.31 1.15 0.02
C VAL A 540 42.87 2.33 0.88
N ILE A 541 43.42 2.45 2.09
CA ILE A 541 43.06 3.53 3.02
C ILE A 541 43.46 4.91 2.45
N ARG A 542 44.64 5.04 1.83
CA ARG A 542 45.15 6.32 1.32
C ARG A 542 44.60 6.72 -0.05
N GLU A 543 44.56 5.79 -1.00
CA GLU A 543 44.29 6.09 -2.42
C GLU A 543 42.82 5.89 -2.80
N TYR A 544 42.09 5.01 -2.10
CA TYR A 544 40.74 4.59 -2.49
C TYR A 544 39.65 5.03 -1.50
N THR A 545 40.01 5.62 -0.36
CA THR A 545 39.04 6.08 0.64
C THR A 545 39.36 7.46 1.17
N GLN A 546 38.32 8.27 1.39
CA GLN A 546 38.42 9.55 2.10
C GLN A 546 37.27 9.64 3.11
N GLU A 547 37.50 9.10 4.30
CA GLU A 547 36.52 9.08 5.38
C GLU A 547 37.21 9.06 6.75
N ALA A 548 36.49 9.42 7.81
CA ALA A 548 36.97 9.31 9.18
C ALA A 548 36.80 7.89 9.77
N GLY A 549 35.80 7.14 9.31
CA GLY A 549 35.52 5.76 9.71
C GLY A 549 36.18 4.70 8.83
N VAL A 550 35.61 3.50 8.83
CA VAL A 550 36.05 2.35 8.01
C VAL A 550 34.95 1.80 7.10
N ARG A 551 33.91 2.59 6.78
CA ARG A 551 32.76 2.09 5.99
C ARG A 551 33.14 1.87 4.53
N ASN A 552 33.75 2.86 3.90
CA ASN A 552 34.31 2.74 2.55
C ASN A 552 35.51 1.78 2.55
N VAL A 553 36.35 1.79 3.59
CA VAL A 553 37.45 0.82 3.72
C VAL A 553 36.93 -0.62 3.71
N GLN A 554 35.85 -0.90 4.45
CA GLN A 554 35.19 -2.22 4.41
C GLN A 554 34.66 -2.55 3.02
N ARG A 555 34.07 -1.57 2.32
CA ARG A 555 33.54 -1.76 0.95
C ARG A 555 34.64 -2.12 -0.04
N GLU A 556 35.76 -1.40 0.00
CA GLU A 556 36.90 -1.66 -0.88
C GLU A 556 37.59 -2.98 -0.52
N ALA A 557 37.75 -3.30 0.77
CA ALA A 557 38.25 -4.61 1.21
C ALA A 557 37.35 -5.76 0.71
N ALA A 558 36.02 -5.60 0.78
CA ALA A 558 35.08 -6.58 0.24
C ALA A 558 35.21 -6.71 -1.28
N SER A 559 35.48 -5.61 -2.00
CA SER A 559 35.76 -5.62 -3.44
C SER A 559 37.00 -6.44 -3.78
N LEU A 560 38.09 -6.26 -3.02
CA LEU A 560 39.32 -7.06 -3.16
C LEU A 560 39.06 -8.54 -2.90
N VAL A 561 38.32 -8.87 -1.83
CA VAL A 561 37.94 -10.26 -1.52
C VAL A 561 37.14 -10.88 -2.66
N ARG A 562 36.13 -10.19 -3.20
CA ARG A 562 35.35 -10.67 -4.35
C ARG A 562 36.19 -10.89 -5.60
N LYS A 563 37.12 -9.98 -5.90
CA LYS A 563 38.07 -10.15 -7.03
C LYS A 563 38.99 -11.36 -6.81
N GLY A 564 39.45 -11.58 -5.57
CA GLY A 564 40.21 -12.78 -5.20
C GLY A 564 39.41 -14.06 -5.42
N VAL A 565 38.14 -14.09 -4.99
CA VAL A 565 37.23 -15.22 -5.21
C VAL A 565 37.05 -15.48 -6.71
N LYS A 566 36.80 -14.42 -7.50
CA LYS A 566 36.68 -14.53 -8.96
C LYS A 566 37.93 -15.16 -9.59
N ALA A 567 39.13 -14.68 -9.21
CA ALA A 567 40.39 -15.21 -9.74
C ALA A 567 40.61 -16.69 -9.37
N LEU A 568 40.24 -17.09 -8.15
CA LEU A 568 40.29 -18.49 -7.70
C LEU A 568 39.36 -19.39 -8.52
N VAL A 569 38.15 -18.92 -8.85
CA VAL A 569 37.20 -19.65 -9.69
C VAL A 569 37.66 -19.74 -11.14
N GLU A 570 38.20 -18.64 -11.69
CA GLU A 570 38.68 -18.57 -13.07
C GLU A 570 40.03 -19.30 -13.29
N LYS A 571 40.64 -19.87 -12.24
CA LYS A 571 42.00 -20.46 -12.26
C LYS A 571 43.09 -19.55 -12.84
N LYS A 572 42.83 -18.24 -12.97
CA LYS A 572 43.84 -17.24 -13.31
C LYS A 572 44.51 -16.81 -12.01
N LYS A 573 45.82 -17.01 -11.89
CA LYS A 573 46.57 -16.30 -10.85
C LYS A 573 46.33 -14.80 -11.07
N PRO A 574 45.84 -14.05 -10.07
CA PRO A 574 45.74 -12.61 -10.20
C PRO A 574 47.16 -12.04 -10.33
N SER A 575 47.42 -11.39 -11.46
CA SER A 575 48.62 -10.61 -11.75
C SER A 575 48.64 -9.31 -10.97
#